data_AF-A0A260PKF4-F1
#
_entry.id   AF-A0A260PKF4-F1
#
_cell.length_a   1.000
_cell.length_b   1.000
_cell.length_c   1.000
_cell.angle_alpha   90.00
_cell.angle_beta   90.00
_cell.angle_gamma   90.00
#
_symmetry.space_group_name_H-M   'P 1'
#
loop_
_entity.id
_entity.type
_entity.pdbx_description
1 polymer ?
#
loop_
_entity_poly.entity_id
_entity_poly.type
_entity_poly.pdbx_seq_one_letter_code
_entity_poly.pdbx_strand_id
1 'polypeptide(L)'
;MEDTSDRGIKAFIRTVAQRGGRAERLTTSRRNPVQVWSMDGTSSCIVRVRSKVTGDWKARRQDESLESDDTGSSYWVFVDLANEEPRFYMVSSEEMATDIRGEVDLWVQDSPLRTRTGHHAIALDRVLHGSERWDLLGLSSTLDTTVDLGPEQTWVRTPRVKAPRKSAKAAVEEEVIDNRVRVVADCEGYRLSGRYDPETQRLEITAGPMEGRRFDNPSVAASAVATHISGDVEERDGWQFWQLDTPDRAPLGSFQ
;
A
#
# COMPACT_ATOMS: atom_id res chain seq x y z
N MET A 1 -15.75 -9.43 10.70
CA MET A 1 -16.02 -9.48 9.25
C MET A 1 -14.66 -9.43 8.58
N GLU A 2 -14.30 -10.48 7.83
CA GLU A 2 -12.96 -10.58 7.23
C GLU A 2 -12.81 -9.60 6.05
N ASP A 3 -11.70 -8.87 5.99
CA ASP A 3 -11.45 -7.91 4.92
C ASP A 3 -11.27 -8.63 3.56
N THR A 4 -11.68 -7.98 2.47
CA THR A 4 -11.56 -8.55 1.11
C THR A 4 -10.10 -8.83 0.75
N SER A 5 -9.18 -7.97 1.19
CA SER A 5 -7.75 -8.19 0.99
C SER A 5 -7.28 -9.45 1.71
N ASP A 6 -7.69 -9.62 2.97
CA ASP A 6 -7.32 -10.78 3.79
C ASP A 6 -7.85 -12.09 3.19
N ARG A 7 -9.12 -12.12 2.74
CA ARG A 7 -9.71 -13.27 2.04
C ARG A 7 -8.90 -13.66 0.81
N GLY A 8 -8.52 -12.67 -0.01
CA GLY A 8 -7.76 -12.95 -1.24
C GLY A 8 -6.31 -13.36 -0.98
N ILE A 9 -5.66 -12.82 0.05
CA ILE A 9 -4.32 -13.26 0.47
C ILE A 9 -4.36 -14.71 0.98
N LYS A 10 -5.36 -15.07 1.80
CA LYS A 10 -5.52 -16.45 2.27
C LYS A 10 -5.79 -17.41 1.13
N ALA A 11 -6.66 -17.04 0.20
CA ALA A 11 -6.92 -17.81 -1.01
C ALA A 11 -5.63 -18.02 -1.80
N PHE A 12 -4.85 -16.96 -2.04
CA PHE A 12 -3.58 -17.03 -2.73
C PHE A 12 -2.57 -17.95 -2.04
N ILE A 13 -2.35 -17.80 -0.73
CA ILE A 13 -1.41 -18.63 0.03
C ILE A 13 -1.81 -20.10 -0.03
N ARG A 14 -3.11 -20.41 0.13
CA ARG A 14 -3.65 -21.77 0.00
C ARG A 14 -3.36 -22.34 -1.38
N THR A 15 -3.65 -21.58 -2.44
CA THR A 15 -3.46 -22.04 -3.82
C THR A 15 -1.98 -22.22 -4.17
N VAL A 16 -1.08 -21.35 -3.68
CA VAL A 16 0.38 -21.54 -3.86
C VAL A 16 0.82 -22.90 -3.31
N ALA A 17 0.35 -23.24 -2.12
CA ALA A 17 0.73 -24.49 -1.48
C ALA A 17 0.08 -25.73 -2.12
N GLN A 18 -1.15 -25.62 -2.64
CA GLN A 18 -1.75 -26.63 -3.51
C GLN A 18 -1.02 -26.80 -4.87
N ARG A 19 -0.24 -25.80 -5.29
CA ARG A 19 0.61 -25.85 -6.49
C ARG A 19 2.05 -26.26 -6.18
N GLY A 20 2.29 -26.83 -4.99
CA GLY A 20 3.57 -27.36 -4.54
C GLY A 20 4.56 -26.31 -4.04
N GLY A 21 4.18 -25.04 -4.02
CA GLY A 21 5.04 -23.97 -3.50
C GLY A 21 4.84 -23.68 -2.03
N ARG A 22 5.47 -22.61 -1.58
CA ARG A 22 5.22 -22.01 -0.26
C ARG A 22 4.98 -20.53 -0.41
N ALA A 23 4.07 -19.97 0.37
CA ALA A 23 3.87 -18.52 0.45
C ALA A 23 3.72 -18.06 1.90
N GLU A 24 4.15 -16.83 2.15
CA GLU A 24 4.11 -16.18 3.46
C GLU A 24 3.82 -14.69 3.33
N ARG A 25 2.81 -14.21 4.07
CA ARG A 25 2.48 -12.78 4.11
C ARG A 25 3.58 -12.02 4.85
N LEU A 26 4.12 -10.99 4.23
CA LEU A 26 5.06 -10.07 4.86
C LEU A 26 4.30 -8.90 5.50
N THR A 27 4.78 -8.43 6.65
CA THR A 27 4.24 -7.24 7.34
C THR A 27 5.09 -6.00 7.11
N THR A 28 6.01 -6.04 6.16
CA THR A 28 6.96 -4.97 5.85
C THR A 28 6.32 -3.77 5.17
N SER A 29 5.19 -3.96 4.51
CA SER A 29 4.44 -2.90 3.82
C SER A 29 2.94 -3.13 3.90
N ARG A 30 2.16 -2.03 3.78
CA ARG A 30 0.70 -2.06 3.69
C ARG A 30 0.18 -2.47 2.32
N ARG A 31 1.06 -2.60 1.32
CA ARG A 31 0.71 -2.99 -0.05
C ARG A 31 0.50 -4.50 -0.23
N ASN A 32 0.23 -5.21 0.88
CA ASN A 32 0.03 -6.66 0.96
C ASN A 32 1.11 -7.48 0.26
N PRO A 33 2.39 -7.32 0.66
CA PRO A 33 3.47 -8.15 0.15
C PRO A 33 3.34 -9.60 0.65
N VAL A 34 3.59 -10.55 -0.24
CA VAL A 34 3.67 -11.98 0.05
C VAL A 34 4.97 -12.52 -0.55
N GLN A 35 5.80 -13.18 0.24
CA GLN A 35 6.96 -13.90 -0.27
C GLN A 35 6.51 -15.28 -0.75
N VAL A 36 6.92 -15.65 -1.95
CA VAL A 36 6.59 -16.92 -2.60
C VAL A 36 7.89 -17.66 -2.88
N TRP A 37 7.94 -18.94 -2.55
CA TRP A 37 9.02 -19.86 -2.90
C TRP A 37 8.54 -20.85 -3.95
N SER A 38 9.38 -21.11 -4.94
CA SER A 38 9.15 -22.13 -5.97
C SER A 38 9.01 -23.53 -5.37
N MET A 39 8.50 -24.47 -6.16
CA MET A 39 8.25 -25.85 -5.72
C MET A 39 9.49 -26.54 -5.13
N ASP A 40 10.67 -26.23 -5.66
CA ASP A 40 11.95 -26.78 -5.23
C ASP A 40 12.61 -25.98 -4.09
N GLY A 41 12.02 -24.84 -3.71
CA GLY A 41 12.58 -23.91 -2.72
C GLY A 41 13.86 -23.19 -3.15
N THR A 42 14.30 -23.35 -4.40
CA THR A 42 15.56 -22.81 -4.91
C THR A 42 15.45 -21.32 -5.23
N SER A 43 14.25 -20.87 -5.60
CA SER A 43 13.97 -19.47 -5.91
C SER A 43 12.87 -18.91 -5.02
N SER A 44 12.92 -17.60 -4.77
CA SER A 44 11.83 -16.89 -4.12
C SER A 44 11.66 -15.50 -4.72
N CYS A 45 10.42 -15.04 -4.79
CA CYS A 45 10.09 -13.68 -5.18
C CYS A 45 9.10 -13.06 -4.19
N ILE A 46 8.99 -11.74 -4.22
CA ILE A 46 7.95 -11.01 -3.48
C ILE A 46 6.87 -10.62 -4.48
N VAL A 47 5.62 -10.83 -4.11
CA VAL A 47 4.46 -10.42 -4.89
C VAL A 47 3.56 -9.47 -4.12
N ARG A 48 2.88 -8.57 -4.83
CA ARG A 48 1.81 -7.73 -4.27
C ARG A 48 0.45 -8.35 -4.56
N VAL A 49 -0.33 -8.64 -3.52
CA VAL A 49 -1.66 -9.24 -3.69
C VAL A 49 -2.73 -8.15 -3.68
N ARG A 50 -3.55 -8.12 -4.74
CA ARG A 50 -4.73 -7.26 -4.88
C ARG A 50 -5.97 -8.11 -5.04
N SER A 51 -6.98 -7.86 -4.20
CA SER A 51 -8.20 -8.68 -4.17
C SER A 51 -9.42 -7.82 -4.50
N LYS A 52 -10.40 -8.41 -5.18
CA LYS A 52 -11.71 -7.79 -5.41
C LYS A 52 -12.84 -8.80 -5.24
N VAL A 53 -14.05 -8.32 -4.97
CA VAL A 53 -15.31 -9.10 -5.07
C VAL A 53 -16.16 -8.60 -6.24
N THR A 54 -16.14 -7.30 -6.51
CA THR A 54 -16.88 -6.66 -7.60
C THR A 54 -16.06 -5.48 -8.15
N GLY A 55 -16.35 -5.07 -9.39
CA GLY A 55 -15.71 -3.90 -10.02
C GLY A 55 -14.25 -4.15 -10.39
N ASP A 56 -13.44 -3.10 -10.27
CA ASP A 56 -12.03 -3.11 -10.65
C ASP A 56 -11.11 -3.21 -9.42
N TRP A 57 -9.88 -3.69 -9.64
CA TRP A 57 -8.86 -3.59 -8.61
C TRP A 57 -8.41 -2.13 -8.48
N LYS A 58 -8.15 -1.71 -7.24
CA LYS A 58 -7.67 -0.35 -6.96
C LYS A 58 -6.15 -0.34 -6.82
N ALA A 59 -5.49 0.36 -7.72
CA ALA A 59 -4.09 0.74 -7.64
C ALA A 59 -3.95 2.25 -7.35
N ARG A 60 -2.70 2.71 -7.27
CA ARG A 60 -2.37 4.13 -7.16
C ARG A 60 -1.78 4.62 -8.47
N ARG A 61 -2.00 5.87 -8.83
CA ARG A 61 -1.34 6.48 -10.00
C ARG A 61 0.18 6.44 -9.87
N GLN A 62 0.72 6.55 -8.65
CA GLN A 62 2.15 6.42 -8.37
C GLN A 62 2.71 5.00 -8.57
N ASP A 63 1.86 3.96 -8.67
CA ASP A 63 2.34 2.60 -8.98
C ASP A 63 2.94 2.50 -10.39
N GLU A 64 2.91 3.56 -11.19
CA GLU A 64 3.64 3.75 -12.46
C GLU A 64 5.18 3.71 -12.35
N SER A 65 5.71 3.81 -11.12
CA SER A 65 7.15 3.82 -10.85
C SER A 65 7.53 2.74 -9.85
N LEU A 66 8.42 1.83 -10.27
CA LEU A 66 9.01 0.80 -9.42
C LEU A 66 9.83 1.40 -8.26
N GLU A 67 10.39 2.60 -8.43
CA GLU A 67 11.16 3.27 -7.37
C GLU A 67 10.27 3.67 -6.19
N SER A 68 8.97 3.86 -6.44
CA SER A 68 7.99 4.16 -5.39
C SER A 68 7.45 2.92 -4.67
N ASP A 69 7.84 1.72 -5.11
CA ASP A 69 7.43 0.45 -4.53
C ASP A 69 8.31 0.08 -3.34
N ASP A 70 7.78 0.24 -2.13
CA ASP A 70 8.42 -0.12 -0.88
C ASP A 70 8.41 -1.64 -0.59
N THR A 71 7.78 -2.44 -1.45
CA THR A 71 7.69 -3.90 -1.25
C THR A 71 8.83 -4.68 -1.88
N GLY A 72 9.50 -4.14 -2.89
CA GLY A 72 10.47 -4.89 -3.70
C GLY A 72 9.82 -6.03 -4.50
N SER A 73 8.55 -5.85 -4.90
CA SER A 73 7.79 -6.89 -5.58
C SER A 73 8.27 -7.11 -7.02
N SER A 74 8.42 -8.39 -7.40
CA SER A 74 8.70 -8.78 -8.78
C SER A 74 7.42 -8.95 -9.60
N TYR A 75 6.32 -9.29 -8.95
CA TYR A 75 5.02 -9.53 -9.59
C TYR A 75 3.86 -8.93 -8.80
N TRP A 76 2.77 -8.67 -9.50
CA TRP A 76 1.46 -8.43 -8.94
C TRP A 76 0.59 -9.67 -9.13
N VAL A 77 -0.18 -10.00 -8.10
CA VAL A 77 -1.18 -11.06 -8.14
C VAL A 77 -2.55 -10.45 -7.90
N PHE A 78 -3.40 -10.55 -8.90
CA PHE A 78 -4.79 -10.12 -8.83
C PHE A 78 -5.66 -11.33 -8.53
N VAL A 79 -6.43 -11.23 -7.45
CA VAL A 79 -7.36 -12.27 -6.98
C VAL A 79 -8.77 -11.76 -7.18
N ASP A 80 -9.55 -12.47 -7.99
CA ASP A 80 -10.97 -12.21 -8.19
C ASP A 80 -11.80 -13.20 -7.35
N LEU A 81 -12.50 -12.66 -6.35
CA LEU A 81 -13.34 -13.40 -5.39
C LEU A 81 -14.83 -13.30 -5.74
N ALA A 82 -15.18 -12.85 -6.95
CA ALA A 82 -16.57 -12.76 -7.39
C ALA A 82 -17.26 -14.13 -7.50
N ASN A 83 -16.48 -15.19 -7.71
CA ASN A 83 -16.95 -16.57 -7.87
C ASN A 83 -16.63 -17.41 -6.63
N GLU A 84 -17.27 -18.58 -6.51
CA GLU A 84 -16.99 -19.57 -5.45
C GLU A 84 -15.52 -20.03 -5.48
N GLU A 85 -15.00 -20.28 -6.68
CA GLU A 85 -13.58 -20.51 -6.91
C GLU A 85 -12.88 -19.20 -7.31
N PRO A 86 -11.89 -18.74 -6.52
CA PRO A 86 -11.11 -17.55 -6.86
C PRO A 86 -10.36 -17.70 -8.18
N ARG A 87 -10.33 -16.65 -9.00
CA ARG A 87 -9.50 -16.58 -10.21
C ARG A 87 -8.25 -15.77 -9.95
N PHE A 88 -7.12 -16.20 -10.54
CA PHE A 88 -5.83 -15.57 -10.30
C PHE A 88 -5.20 -15.07 -11.61
N TYR A 89 -4.61 -13.88 -11.53
CA TYR A 89 -3.89 -13.26 -12.63
C TYR A 89 -2.53 -12.76 -12.13
N MET A 90 -1.45 -13.18 -12.78
CA MET A 90 -0.08 -12.80 -12.44
C MET A 90 0.52 -11.95 -13.54
N VAL A 91 1.03 -10.78 -13.15
CA VAL A 91 1.65 -9.82 -14.07
C VAL A 91 2.96 -9.34 -13.46
N SER A 92 3.99 -9.08 -14.26
CA SER A 92 5.25 -8.54 -13.72
C SER A 92 5.04 -7.12 -13.18
N SER A 93 5.78 -6.75 -12.13
CA SER A 93 5.71 -5.40 -11.58
C SER A 93 6.13 -4.34 -12.62
N GLU A 94 7.08 -4.67 -13.49
CA GLU A 94 7.56 -3.78 -14.57
C GLU A 94 6.47 -3.51 -15.61
N GLU A 95 5.79 -4.56 -16.05
CA GLU A 95 4.66 -4.46 -16.97
C GLU A 95 3.53 -3.65 -16.36
N MET A 96 3.16 -3.93 -15.10
CA MET A 96 2.11 -3.19 -14.40
C MET A 96 2.46 -1.71 -14.22
N ALA A 97 3.72 -1.40 -13.89
CA ALA A 97 4.17 -0.02 -13.77
C ALA A 97 4.11 0.71 -15.13
N THR A 98 4.50 0.04 -16.22
CA THR A 98 4.43 0.59 -17.58
C THR A 98 2.98 0.84 -18.02
N ASP A 99 2.10 -0.12 -17.74
CA ASP A 99 0.68 -0.06 -18.01
C ASP A 99 0.01 1.14 -17.32
N ILE A 100 0.22 1.28 -16.00
CA ILE A 100 -0.30 2.39 -15.21
C ILE A 100 0.29 3.72 -15.70
N ARG A 101 1.58 3.77 -16.03
CA ARG A 101 2.23 4.99 -16.55
C ARG A 101 1.55 5.48 -17.82
N GLY A 102 1.26 4.59 -18.75
CA GLY A 102 0.59 4.94 -20.01
C GLY A 102 -0.77 5.59 -19.77
N GLU A 103 -1.57 5.04 -18.85
CA GLU A 103 -2.87 5.60 -18.51
C GLU A 103 -2.77 6.94 -17.79
N VAL A 104 -1.82 7.06 -16.85
CA VAL A 104 -1.60 8.33 -16.14
C VAL A 104 -1.06 9.40 -17.09
N ASP A 105 -0.22 9.04 -18.07
CA ASP A 105 0.26 9.96 -19.10
C ASP A 105 -0.90 10.51 -19.93
N LEU A 106 -1.78 9.64 -20.44
CA LEU A 106 -2.98 10.05 -21.18
C LEU A 106 -3.91 10.93 -20.32
N TRP A 107 -4.08 10.56 -19.05
CA TRP A 107 -4.90 11.32 -18.12
C TRP A 107 -4.31 12.70 -17.78
N VAL A 108 -2.98 12.83 -17.65
CA VAL A 108 -2.32 14.13 -17.44
C VAL A 108 -2.34 14.98 -18.71
N GLN A 109 -2.19 14.37 -19.89
CA GLN A 109 -2.28 15.08 -21.17
C GLN A 109 -3.62 15.79 -21.37
N ASP A 110 -4.71 15.20 -20.88
CA ASP A 110 -6.06 15.80 -20.95
C ASP A 110 -6.20 17.05 -20.07
N SER A 111 -5.42 17.18 -18.98
CA SER A 111 -5.38 18.44 -18.22
C SER A 111 -4.06 18.61 -17.45
N PRO A 112 -3.18 19.56 -17.82
CA PRO A 112 -1.83 19.69 -17.27
C PRO A 112 -1.77 20.18 -15.82
N LEU A 113 -2.90 20.55 -15.21
CA LEU A 113 -2.99 20.88 -13.78
C LEU A 113 -3.15 19.62 -12.90
N ARG A 114 -3.36 18.44 -13.50
CA ARG A 114 -3.50 17.19 -12.76
C ARG A 114 -2.18 16.74 -12.15
N THR A 115 -2.24 16.32 -10.88
CA THR A 115 -1.13 15.68 -10.19
C THR A 115 -1.20 14.17 -10.37
N ARG A 116 -0.06 13.49 -10.51
CA ARG A 116 0.05 12.03 -10.70
C ARG A 116 -0.21 11.24 -9.40
N THR A 117 -1.27 11.61 -8.70
CA THR A 117 -1.64 11.14 -7.37
C THR A 117 -3.06 10.63 -7.36
N GLY A 118 -3.39 9.72 -6.43
CA GLY A 118 -4.72 9.16 -6.27
C GLY A 118 -4.89 7.78 -6.89
N HIS A 119 -6.14 7.36 -7.05
CA HIS A 119 -6.48 6.00 -7.46
C HIS A 119 -6.43 5.79 -8.97
N HIS A 120 -6.00 4.59 -9.35
CA HIS A 120 -6.10 4.09 -10.71
C HIS A 120 -6.85 2.76 -10.67
N ALA A 121 -7.89 2.63 -11.50
CA ALA A 121 -8.68 1.40 -11.61
C ALA A 121 -8.01 0.46 -12.61
N ILE A 122 -7.74 -0.77 -12.18
CA ILE A 122 -7.23 -1.83 -13.05
C ILE A 122 -8.41 -2.73 -13.41
N ALA A 123 -8.88 -2.59 -14.65
CA ALA A 123 -9.94 -3.42 -15.21
C ALA A 123 -9.45 -4.85 -15.50
N LEU A 124 -10.39 -5.80 -15.56
CA LEU A 124 -10.09 -7.22 -15.83
C LEU A 124 -9.34 -7.43 -17.15
N ASP A 125 -9.76 -6.76 -18.21
CA ASP A 125 -9.16 -6.94 -19.54
C ASP A 125 -7.65 -6.62 -19.57
N ARG A 126 -7.20 -5.72 -18.68
CA ARG A 126 -5.78 -5.33 -18.57
C ARG A 126 -4.91 -6.45 -18.02
N VAL A 127 -5.46 -7.31 -17.17
CA VAL A 127 -4.72 -8.40 -16.49
C VAL A 127 -5.08 -9.78 -17.04
N LEU A 128 -6.01 -9.86 -17.99
CA LEU A 128 -6.54 -11.13 -18.50
C LEU A 128 -5.45 -12.02 -19.09
N HIS A 129 -4.44 -11.43 -19.74
CA HIS A 129 -3.28 -12.14 -20.29
C HIS A 129 -2.42 -12.84 -19.21
N GLY A 130 -2.52 -12.38 -17.97
CA GLY A 130 -1.84 -12.96 -16.80
C GLY A 130 -2.60 -14.12 -16.17
N SER A 131 -3.74 -14.54 -16.72
CA SER A 131 -4.58 -15.59 -16.14
C SER A 131 -3.83 -16.90 -15.95
N GLU A 132 -3.87 -17.43 -14.72
CA GLU A 132 -3.27 -18.71 -14.33
C GLU A 132 -1.76 -18.84 -14.68
N ARG A 133 -1.05 -17.71 -14.77
CA ARG A 133 0.41 -17.64 -15.04
C ARG A 133 1.25 -17.96 -13.81
N TRP A 134 0.96 -19.10 -13.17
CA TRP A 134 1.67 -19.61 -11.99
C TRP A 134 3.12 -19.99 -12.29
N ASP A 135 3.44 -20.23 -13.56
CA ASP A 135 4.80 -20.44 -14.07
C ASP A 135 5.74 -19.29 -13.71
N LEU A 136 5.24 -18.04 -13.72
CA LEU A 136 6.03 -16.85 -13.37
C LEU A 136 6.55 -16.88 -11.93
N LEU A 137 5.86 -17.61 -11.04
CA LEU A 137 6.22 -17.76 -9.65
C LEU A 137 7.01 -19.05 -9.38
N GLY A 138 7.34 -19.83 -10.42
CA GLY A 138 7.99 -21.14 -10.29
C GLY A 138 7.09 -22.21 -9.67
N LEU A 139 5.77 -22.13 -9.92
CA LEU A 139 4.74 -23.01 -9.36
C LEU A 139 4.12 -23.91 -10.44
N SER A 140 3.54 -25.03 -10.02
CA SER A 140 2.86 -25.97 -10.92
C SER A 140 1.63 -25.33 -11.56
N SER A 141 1.42 -25.57 -12.86
CA SER A 141 0.19 -25.23 -13.58
C SER A 141 -0.99 -26.12 -13.17
N THR A 142 -0.72 -27.30 -12.61
CA THR A 142 -1.72 -28.25 -12.09
C THR A 142 -1.88 -28.12 -10.59
N LEU A 143 -3.11 -28.12 -10.10
CA LEU A 143 -3.45 -28.18 -8.68
C LEU A 143 -3.31 -29.61 -8.15
N ASP A 144 -2.58 -29.77 -7.04
CA ASP A 144 -2.66 -30.99 -6.24
C ASP A 144 -3.75 -30.82 -5.18
N THR A 145 -4.93 -31.38 -5.44
CA THR A 145 -6.09 -31.29 -4.54
C THR A 145 -5.96 -32.22 -3.32
N THR A 146 -4.94 -33.09 -3.28
CA THR A 146 -4.70 -33.98 -2.13
C THR A 146 -4.03 -33.25 -0.96
N VAL A 147 -3.52 -32.05 -1.20
CA VAL A 147 -2.95 -31.15 -0.20
C VAL A 147 -4.09 -30.43 0.54
N ASP A 148 -4.62 -31.07 1.59
CA ASP A 148 -5.58 -30.46 2.52
C ASP A 148 -4.84 -29.57 3.54
N LEU A 149 -4.67 -28.31 3.18
CA LEU A 149 -4.24 -27.28 4.10
C LEU A 149 -5.49 -26.77 4.79
N GLY A 150 -5.74 -27.29 6.00
CA GLY A 150 -6.79 -26.78 6.87
C GLY A 150 -6.70 -25.25 7.06
N PRO A 151 -7.78 -24.59 7.55
CA PRO A 151 -7.97 -23.14 7.44
C PRO A 151 -6.95 -22.24 8.17
N GLU A 152 -5.90 -22.77 8.81
CA GLU A 152 -5.06 -22.03 9.76
C GLU A 152 -3.54 -22.05 9.50
N GLN A 153 -3.04 -22.60 8.39
CA GLN A 153 -1.60 -22.59 8.10
C GLN A 153 -1.12 -21.25 7.50
N THR A 154 -1.24 -20.17 8.25
CA THR A 154 -0.40 -18.98 8.08
C THR A 154 0.85 -19.14 8.94
N TRP A 155 1.94 -19.64 8.36
CA TRP A 155 3.25 -19.53 9.00
C TRP A 155 3.70 -18.08 8.98
N VAL A 156 3.54 -17.38 10.10
CA VAL A 156 4.12 -16.07 10.33
C VAL A 156 5.51 -16.27 10.92
N ARG A 157 6.57 -16.00 10.16
CA ARG A 157 7.89 -15.79 10.74
C ARG A 157 7.94 -14.37 11.26
N THR A 158 8.05 -14.23 12.57
CA THR A 158 8.56 -13.00 13.17
C THR A 158 9.98 -12.79 12.64
N PRO A 159 10.30 -11.67 11.95
CA PRO A 159 11.67 -11.42 11.55
C PRO A 159 12.53 -11.31 12.81
N ARG A 160 13.62 -12.09 12.84
CA ARG A 160 14.68 -11.93 13.83
C ARG A 160 15.29 -10.56 13.61
N VAL A 161 14.95 -9.60 14.48
CA VAL A 161 15.50 -8.25 14.50
C VAL A 161 17.03 -8.36 14.51
N LYS A 162 17.66 -8.05 13.37
CA LYS A 162 19.06 -7.64 13.40
C LYS A 162 19.06 -6.24 13.98
N ALA A 163 19.59 -6.10 15.19
CA ALA A 163 19.76 -4.83 15.87
C ALA A 163 20.46 -3.83 14.93
N PRO A 164 19.91 -2.64 14.70
CA PRO A 164 20.64 -1.60 14.00
C PRO A 164 21.85 -1.21 14.85
N ARG A 165 23.04 -1.34 14.25
CA ARG A 165 24.30 -0.81 14.79
C ARG A 165 24.14 0.70 14.96
N LYS A 166 24.47 1.18 16.17
CA LYS A 166 24.64 2.60 16.47
C LYS A 166 25.62 3.23 15.47
N SER A 167 25.18 4.29 14.80
CA SER A 167 26.06 5.34 14.31
C SER A 167 25.60 6.66 14.91
N ALA A 168 26.43 7.18 15.80
CA ALA A 168 26.31 8.51 16.38
C ALA A 168 27.08 9.53 15.55
N LYS A 169 26.46 10.69 15.31
CA LYS A 169 26.97 12.07 15.46
C LYS A 169 25.91 12.99 14.84
N ALA A 170 25.08 13.67 15.64
CA ALA A 170 25.38 14.90 16.39
C ALA A 170 25.76 16.08 15.49
N ALA A 171 24.76 16.90 15.17
CA ALA A 171 24.89 18.34 15.02
C ALA A 171 23.95 18.95 16.06
N VAL A 172 24.54 19.71 16.98
CA VAL A 172 23.86 20.45 18.04
C VAL A 172 23.46 21.79 17.44
N GLU A 173 22.19 22.15 17.51
CA GLU A 173 21.73 23.53 17.41
C GLU A 173 20.41 23.64 18.20
N GLU A 174 20.54 24.33 19.34
CA GLU A 174 19.53 24.95 20.20
C GLU A 174 18.21 24.20 20.45
N GLU A 175 18.04 23.73 21.69
CA GLU A 175 16.74 23.40 22.30
C GLU A 175 15.86 24.65 22.36
N VAL A 176 15.26 25.00 21.22
CA VAL A 176 13.93 25.60 21.22
C VAL A 176 13.01 24.47 21.66
N ILE A 177 12.33 24.64 22.79
CA ILE A 177 11.28 23.73 23.22
C ILE A 177 10.26 23.68 22.07
N ASP A 178 10.35 22.65 21.23
CA ASP A 178 9.44 22.44 20.09
C ASP A 178 8.10 22.00 20.68
N ASN A 179 7.28 22.97 21.09
CA ASN A 179 5.92 22.79 21.58
C ASN A 179 4.97 22.26 20.48
N ARG A 180 5.49 21.91 19.29
CA ARG A 180 4.70 21.37 18.20
C ARG A 180 4.29 19.93 18.46
N VAL A 181 3.01 19.71 18.31
CA VAL A 181 2.34 18.44 18.51
C VAL A 181 2.49 17.59 17.25
N ARG A 182 2.94 16.35 17.40
CA ARG A 182 2.95 15.39 16.28
C ARG A 182 1.54 14.91 16.00
N VAL A 183 1.16 14.99 14.74
CA VAL A 183 -0.15 14.57 14.26
C VAL A 183 0.00 13.57 13.11
N VAL A 184 -0.97 12.68 12.99
CA VAL A 184 -1.10 11.68 11.95
C VAL A 184 -2.49 11.71 11.36
N ALA A 185 -2.63 11.41 10.08
CA ALA A 185 -3.92 11.19 9.46
C ALA A 185 -3.83 9.99 8.51
N ASP A 186 -4.87 9.16 8.48
CA ASP A 186 -5.02 8.13 7.47
C ASP A 186 -6.11 8.60 6.49
N CYS A 187 -5.72 8.90 5.25
CA CYS A 187 -6.62 9.43 4.22
C CYS A 187 -6.45 8.64 2.92
N GLU A 188 -7.54 8.03 2.44
CA GLU A 188 -7.61 7.27 1.18
C GLU A 188 -6.42 6.27 1.00
N GLY A 189 -6.01 5.66 2.11
CA GLY A 189 -4.94 4.67 2.17
C GLY A 189 -3.52 5.25 2.32
N TYR A 190 -3.34 6.57 2.33
CA TYR A 190 -2.10 7.23 2.72
C TYR A 190 -2.06 7.46 4.22
N ARG A 191 -0.90 7.25 4.83
CA ARG A 191 -0.61 7.76 6.16
C ARG A 191 0.21 9.04 6.01
N LEU A 192 -0.32 10.09 6.60
CA LEU A 192 0.27 11.40 6.68
C LEU A 192 0.81 11.56 8.09
N SER A 193 2.01 12.11 8.22
CA SER A 193 2.55 12.58 9.49
C SER A 193 2.88 14.06 9.36
N GLY A 194 2.55 14.83 10.37
CA GLY A 194 2.83 16.25 10.42
C GLY A 194 3.16 16.75 11.82
N ARG A 195 3.54 18.02 11.90
CA ARG A 195 3.74 18.77 13.13
C ARG A 195 2.80 19.96 13.14
N TYR A 196 1.96 20.02 14.16
CA TYR A 196 1.05 21.11 14.43
C TYR A 196 1.64 22.04 15.48
N ASP A 197 1.66 23.34 15.21
CA ASP A 197 2.14 24.37 16.11
C ASP A 197 0.94 25.02 16.82
N PRO A 198 0.74 24.81 18.13
CA PRO A 198 -0.43 25.33 18.83
C PRO A 198 -0.40 26.85 19.00
N GLU A 199 0.77 27.51 18.95
CA GLU A 199 0.88 28.96 19.07
C GLU A 199 0.49 29.66 17.77
N THR A 200 0.93 29.11 16.63
CA THR A 200 0.69 29.72 15.31
C THR A 200 -0.45 29.07 14.53
N GLN A 201 -1.02 27.98 15.06
CA GLN A 201 -1.99 27.08 14.40
C GLN A 201 -1.50 26.44 13.10
N ARG A 202 -0.20 26.58 12.77
CA ARG A 202 0.36 26.09 11.51
C ARG A 202 0.57 24.59 11.55
N LEU A 203 0.40 23.95 10.39
CA LEU A 203 0.65 22.52 10.22
C LEU A 203 1.67 22.29 9.11
N GLU A 204 2.74 21.57 9.44
CA GLU A 204 3.77 21.12 8.50
C GLU A 204 3.62 19.62 8.25
N ILE A 205 3.62 19.19 7.00
CA ILE A 205 3.60 17.76 6.66
C ILE A 205 5.03 17.27 6.63
N THR A 206 5.36 16.34 7.52
CA THR A 206 6.71 15.77 7.65
C THR A 206 6.86 14.42 6.96
N ALA A 207 5.76 13.74 6.61
CA ALA A 207 5.80 12.52 5.81
C ALA A 207 4.47 12.29 5.08
N GLY A 208 4.55 11.82 3.84
CA GLY A 208 3.40 11.48 3.00
C GLY A 208 3.20 12.46 1.83
N PRO A 209 2.08 12.37 1.11
CA PRO A 209 1.75 13.33 0.06
C PRO A 209 1.90 14.78 0.56
N MET A 210 2.61 15.62 -0.21
CA MET A 210 2.90 17.03 0.13
C MET A 210 3.94 17.24 1.26
N GLU A 211 4.84 16.27 1.49
CA GLU A 211 5.97 16.39 2.43
C GLU A 211 6.76 17.71 2.27
N GLY A 212 7.12 18.32 3.40
CA GLY A 212 7.83 19.60 3.48
C GLY A 212 6.95 20.84 3.32
N ARG A 213 5.66 20.69 2.96
CA ARG A 213 4.74 21.81 2.84
C ARG A 213 4.19 22.25 4.21
N ARG A 214 4.09 23.56 4.37
CA ARG A 214 3.50 24.24 5.53
C ARG A 214 2.18 24.88 5.14
N PHE A 215 1.22 24.83 6.05
CA PHE A 215 -0.11 25.40 5.88
C PHE A 215 -0.46 26.26 7.08
N ASP A 216 -1.26 27.29 6.84
CA ASP A 216 -1.62 28.28 7.85
C ASP A 216 -2.58 27.73 8.91
N ASN A 217 -3.34 26.67 8.61
CA ASN A 217 -4.16 25.97 9.60
C ASN A 217 -4.39 24.50 9.24
N PRO A 218 -4.86 23.65 10.19
CA PRO A 218 -5.04 22.23 9.97
C PRO A 218 -6.09 21.88 8.91
N SER A 219 -7.15 22.70 8.76
CA SER A 219 -8.22 22.46 7.78
C SER A 219 -7.74 22.75 6.36
N VAL A 220 -6.96 23.81 6.15
CA VAL A 220 -6.30 24.09 4.87
C VAL A 220 -5.33 22.96 4.53
N ALA A 221 -4.56 22.46 5.50
CA ALA A 221 -3.70 21.30 5.29
C ALA A 221 -4.51 20.05 4.91
N ALA A 222 -5.59 19.76 5.63
CA ALA A 222 -6.45 18.59 5.38
C ALA A 222 -7.12 18.64 4.01
N SER A 223 -7.74 19.76 3.65
CA SER A 223 -8.37 19.98 2.35
C SER A 223 -7.35 19.93 1.21
N ALA A 224 -6.18 20.55 1.39
CA ALA A 224 -5.13 20.53 0.37
C ALA A 224 -4.58 19.11 0.15
N VAL A 225 -4.39 18.35 1.23
CA VAL A 225 -3.95 16.96 1.14
C VAL A 225 -5.04 16.06 0.56
N ALA A 226 -6.29 16.20 0.98
CA ALA A 226 -7.40 15.45 0.42
C ALA A 226 -7.56 15.72 -1.07
N THR A 227 -7.52 17.00 -1.47
CA THR A 227 -7.58 17.41 -2.89
C THR A 227 -6.41 16.84 -3.68
N HIS A 228 -5.21 16.87 -3.11
CA HIS A 228 -4.03 16.33 -3.76
C HIS A 228 -4.07 14.80 -3.86
N ILE A 229 -4.63 14.11 -2.87
CA ILE A 229 -4.74 12.65 -2.87
C ILE A 229 -5.83 12.19 -3.83
N SER A 230 -7.02 12.81 -3.82
CA SER A 230 -8.13 12.42 -4.70
C SER A 230 -7.86 12.80 -6.16
N GLY A 231 -7.23 13.96 -6.37
CA GLY A 231 -7.11 14.61 -7.68
C GLY A 231 -8.28 15.55 -8.02
N ASP A 232 -9.26 15.68 -7.11
CA ASP A 232 -10.45 16.53 -7.23
C ASP A 232 -10.55 17.49 -6.02
N VAL A 233 -11.23 18.62 -6.16
CA VAL A 233 -11.35 19.60 -5.07
C VAL A 233 -12.16 19.03 -3.90
N GLU A 234 -11.52 18.91 -2.74
CA GLU A 234 -12.08 18.33 -1.51
C GLU A 234 -11.95 19.32 -0.35
N GLU A 235 -13.03 19.49 0.43
CA GLU A 235 -13.03 20.24 1.68
C GLU A 235 -13.09 19.28 2.87
N ARG A 236 -12.13 19.39 3.80
CA ARG A 236 -12.04 18.54 5.00
C ARG A 236 -11.87 19.39 6.25
N ASP A 237 -12.55 18.99 7.31
CA ASP A 237 -12.34 19.54 8.65
C ASP A 237 -11.02 19.01 9.24
N GLY A 238 -10.02 19.88 9.33
CA GLY A 238 -8.69 19.54 9.83
C GLY A 238 -8.66 19.09 11.28
N TRP A 239 -9.59 19.57 12.11
CA TRP A 239 -9.62 19.25 13.53
C TRP A 239 -10.07 17.81 13.81
N GLN A 240 -10.83 17.23 12.88
CA GLN A 240 -11.22 15.81 12.90
C GLN A 240 -10.32 14.94 12.02
N PHE A 241 -9.77 15.51 10.95
CA PHE A 241 -8.92 14.79 10.00
C PHE A 241 -7.57 14.40 10.60
N TRP A 242 -6.92 15.35 11.28
CA TRP A 242 -5.64 15.11 11.95
C TRP A 242 -5.89 14.51 13.34
N GLN A 243 -5.15 13.46 13.67
CA GLN A 243 -5.18 12.79 14.98
C GLN A 243 -3.82 12.98 15.65
N LEU A 244 -3.77 12.98 16.98
CA LEU A 244 -2.51 13.00 17.72
C LEU A 244 -1.74 11.71 17.45
N ASP A 245 -0.41 11.81 17.32
CA ASP A 245 0.49 10.64 17.23
C ASP A 245 0.68 9.99 18.61
N THR A 246 -0.44 9.63 19.24
CA THR A 246 -0.54 8.90 20.50
C THR A 246 -1.23 7.55 20.24
N PRO A 247 -1.08 6.56 21.13
CA PRO A 247 -1.77 5.27 20.99
C PRO A 247 -3.29 5.41 20.85
N ASP A 248 -3.87 6.39 21.53
CA ASP A 248 -5.32 6.64 21.56
C ASP A 248 -5.84 7.38 20.32
N ARG A 249 -4.96 7.94 19.47
CA ARG A 249 -5.29 8.63 18.21
C ARG A 249 -6.45 9.62 18.34
N ALA A 250 -6.47 10.37 19.43
CA ALA A 250 -7.50 11.37 19.65
C ALA A 250 -7.46 12.43 18.51
N PRO A 251 -8.62 12.92 18.03
CA PRO A 251 -8.65 14.00 17.03
C PRO A 251 -7.89 15.22 17.53
N LEU A 252 -7.24 15.96 16.63
CA LEU A 252 -6.51 17.17 16.99
C LEU A 252 -7.40 18.19 17.70
N GLY A 253 -8.69 18.24 17.36
CA GLY A 253 -9.68 19.09 18.03
C GLY A 253 -9.88 18.78 19.52
N SER A 254 -9.44 17.63 20.04
CA SER A 254 -9.48 17.34 21.48
C SER A 254 -8.34 18.01 22.26
N PHE A 255 -7.39 18.63 21.57
CA PHE A 255 -6.25 19.34 22.16
C PHE A 255 -6.54 20.83 22.38
N GLN A 256 -7.72 21.32 21.96
CA GLN A 256 -8.10 22.74 21.99
C GLN A 256 -8.89 23.13 23.25
#